data_AF-A0AAU6V6Q8-F1
#
_entry.id   AF-A0AAU6V6Q8-F1
#
_cell.length_a   1.000
_cell.length_b   1.000
_cell.length_c   1.000
_cell.angle_alpha   90.00
_cell.angle_beta   90.00
_cell.angle_gamma   90.00
#
_symmetry.space_group_name_H-M   'P 1'
#
loop_
_entity.id
_entity.type
_entity.pdbx_description
1 polymer ?
#
loop_
_entity_poly.entity_id
_entity_poly.type
_entity_poly.pdbx_seq_one_letter_code
_entity_poly.pdbx_strand_id
1 'polypeptide(L)'
;MTDYQLFCVLAALALIISLLSSRFHSLQETIAITGLAMLLSLIILVVGKLFELDIHIKTISVLQRLDFQALLLNGMLGFLLFAGALQIRLKVLASQKWEILCLALLGTVISTLTVATLCFYLMPLLGLILPWSYCLLFGALISPTDPIAVLAILKKLGAPEDIAIQVEGESLFNDGIGLVLFVAVSQLAFSAEALSLADVGALFFHEAVGGIAYGLALAFALHQLMKLTDEETQRLLITLVVPTAGYVMAEKLSVSGPLAMVAAGIVLGNFTVPKCFGVTGRILLQRFWGLLEHFFNSLLFLLLGLLLLLTHLDMQLWWFVLLSIPVVLLARCVSVYLPYLGFRRMRQYSQGAEGILIWGGLKGGLALAMAMSIPAGIVLTPELELRDLLLVMTYAVVVFSIMVQGSTVSRLIRRSREAAEAGKAAAESTQAV
;
A
#
# COMPACT_ATOMS: atom_id res chain seq x y z
N MET A 1 -0.18 21.54 -20.97
CA MET A 1 -0.16 20.11 -21.34
C MET A 1 -1.52 19.52 -21.02
N THR A 2 -2.04 18.62 -21.84
CA THR A 2 -3.23 17.83 -21.50
C THR A 2 -2.87 16.70 -20.54
N ASP A 3 -3.85 16.12 -19.83
CA ASP A 3 -3.62 15.00 -18.90
C ASP A 3 -2.95 13.81 -19.61
N TYR A 4 -3.31 13.57 -20.87
CA TYR A 4 -2.67 12.59 -21.73
C TYR A 4 -1.17 12.85 -21.93
N GLN A 5 -0.79 14.10 -22.25
CA GLN A 5 0.62 14.45 -22.44
C GLN A 5 1.42 14.29 -21.14
N LEU A 6 0.81 14.64 -20.01
CA LEU A 6 1.43 14.50 -18.69
C LEU A 6 1.66 13.02 -18.35
N PHE A 7 0.65 12.18 -18.55
CA PHE A 7 0.77 10.74 -18.37
C PHE A 7 1.89 10.15 -19.24
N CYS A 8 1.97 10.50 -20.53
CA CYS A 8 3.04 10.04 -21.42
C CYS A 8 4.44 10.43 -20.94
N VAL A 9 4.61 11.67 -20.46
CA VAL A 9 5.90 12.13 -19.92
C VAL A 9 6.27 11.38 -18.65
N LEU A 10 5.31 11.15 -17.75
CA LEU A 10 5.55 10.42 -16.50
C LEU A 10 5.83 8.94 -16.75
N ALA A 11 5.11 8.31 -17.68
CA ALA A 11 5.38 6.94 -18.10
C ALA A 11 6.79 6.80 -18.70
N ALA A 12 7.18 7.72 -19.59
CA ALA A 12 8.53 7.74 -20.15
C ALA A 12 9.60 7.93 -19.06
N LEU A 13 9.37 8.88 -18.14
CA LEU A 13 10.27 9.15 -17.03
C LEU A 13 10.38 7.96 -16.07
N ALA A 14 9.28 7.25 -15.81
CA ALA A 14 9.25 6.08 -14.94
C ALA A 14 10.07 4.94 -15.54
N LEU A 15 9.97 4.72 -16.85
CA LEU A 15 10.77 3.72 -17.56
C LEU A 15 12.25 4.09 -17.59
N ILE A 16 12.58 5.37 -17.81
CA ILE A 16 13.97 5.84 -17.77
C ILE A 16 14.54 5.62 -16.36
N ILE A 17 13.83 6.03 -15.32
CA ILE A 17 14.29 5.87 -13.92
C ILE A 17 14.36 4.39 -13.53
N SER A 18 13.40 3.55 -13.91
CA SER A 18 13.48 2.09 -13.70
C SER A 18 14.71 1.50 -14.40
N LEU A 19 14.99 1.89 -15.65
CA LEU A 19 16.19 1.46 -16.36
C LEU A 19 17.48 1.90 -15.66
N LEU A 20 17.55 3.15 -15.18
CA LEU A 20 18.69 3.62 -14.39
C LEU A 20 18.81 2.86 -13.06
N SER A 21 17.68 2.58 -12.41
CA SER A 21 17.61 1.86 -11.14
C SER A 21 18.16 0.44 -11.26
N SER A 22 18.01 -0.20 -12.43
CA SER A 22 18.53 -1.54 -12.70
C SER A 22 20.05 -1.66 -12.55
N ARG A 23 20.78 -0.54 -12.64
CA ARG A 23 22.24 -0.48 -12.41
C ARG A 23 22.61 -0.64 -10.94
N PHE A 24 21.68 -0.39 -10.02
CA PHE A 24 21.89 -0.50 -8.58
C PHE A 24 21.52 -1.89 -8.06
N HIS A 25 22.30 -2.92 -8.44
CA HIS A 25 22.01 -4.32 -8.11
C HIS A 25 21.92 -4.64 -6.60
N SER A 26 22.49 -3.79 -5.75
CA SER A 26 22.47 -3.93 -4.29
C SER A 26 21.15 -3.49 -3.65
N LEU A 27 20.39 -2.62 -4.31
CA LEU A 27 19.12 -2.10 -3.82
C LEU A 27 17.96 -2.84 -4.46
N GLN A 28 16.82 -2.83 -3.77
CA GLN A 28 15.58 -3.20 -4.40
C GLN A 28 15.14 -2.09 -5.37
N GLU A 29 14.57 -2.49 -6.51
CA GLU A 29 14.11 -1.58 -7.55
C GLU A 29 13.20 -0.46 -7.02
N THR A 30 12.16 -0.78 -6.24
CA THR A 30 11.28 0.21 -5.60
C THR A 30 12.04 1.30 -4.83
N ILE A 31 13.03 0.90 -4.03
CA ILE A 31 13.85 1.82 -3.22
C ILE A 31 14.73 2.66 -4.13
N ALA A 32 15.32 2.04 -5.16
CA ALA A 32 16.18 2.72 -6.12
C ALA A 32 15.40 3.73 -6.99
N ILE A 33 14.21 3.38 -7.50
CA ILE A 33 13.32 4.28 -8.25
C ILE A 33 12.94 5.48 -7.38
N THR A 34 12.47 5.23 -6.16
CA THR A 34 12.08 6.29 -5.23
C THR A 34 13.25 7.23 -4.94
N GLY A 35 14.42 6.67 -4.60
CA GLY A 35 15.63 7.45 -4.31
C GLY A 35 16.13 8.27 -5.49
N LEU A 36 16.12 7.71 -6.70
CA LEU A 36 16.49 8.43 -7.94
C LEU A 36 15.48 9.54 -8.26
N ALA A 37 14.18 9.30 -8.10
CA ALA A 37 13.14 10.30 -8.32
C ALA A 37 13.21 11.44 -7.28
N MET A 38 13.52 11.14 -6.03
CA MET A 38 13.77 12.15 -5.00
C MET A 38 15.04 12.96 -5.29
N LEU A 39 16.12 12.30 -5.73
CA LEU A 39 17.35 12.98 -6.12
C LEU A 39 17.14 13.89 -7.32
N LEU A 40 16.39 13.44 -8.33
CA LEU A 40 15.97 14.27 -9.46
C LEU A 40 15.18 15.50 -8.97
N SER A 41 14.23 15.29 -8.06
CA SER A 41 13.46 16.38 -7.47
C SER A 41 14.35 17.39 -6.74
N LEU A 42 15.30 16.92 -5.93
CA LEU A 42 16.25 17.78 -5.23
C LEU A 42 17.13 18.57 -6.20
N ILE A 43 17.60 17.95 -7.28
CA ILE A 43 18.35 18.64 -8.33
C ILE A 43 17.50 19.75 -8.96
N ILE A 44 16.23 19.48 -9.28
CA ILE A 44 15.32 20.48 -9.84
C ILE A 44 15.12 21.65 -8.86
N LEU A 45 14.92 21.38 -7.57
CA LEU A 45 14.80 22.43 -6.52
C LEU A 45 16.07 23.29 -6.43
N VAL A 46 17.24 22.65 -6.33
CA VAL A 46 18.52 23.34 -6.13
C VAL A 46 18.92 24.13 -7.38
N VAL A 47 18.85 23.53 -8.56
CA VAL A 47 19.19 24.18 -9.83
C VAL A 47 18.20 25.30 -10.14
N GLY A 48 16.90 25.08 -9.91
CA GLY A 48 15.87 26.11 -10.08
C GLY A 48 16.14 27.34 -9.20
N LYS A 49 16.57 27.13 -7.95
CA LYS A 49 16.91 28.21 -7.02
C LYS A 49 18.25 28.88 -7.33
N LEU A 50 19.27 28.12 -7.72
CA LEU A 50 20.63 28.64 -7.98
C LEU A 50 20.73 29.42 -9.29
N PHE A 51 20.01 29.01 -10.32
CA PHE A 51 20.08 29.61 -11.65
C PHE A 51 18.85 30.48 -11.97
N GLU A 52 17.98 30.73 -11.00
CA GLU A 52 16.70 31.45 -11.16
C GLU A 52 15.88 30.94 -12.35
N LEU A 53 15.98 29.64 -12.61
CA LEU A 53 15.31 29.01 -13.74
C LEU A 53 13.85 28.75 -13.39
N ASP A 54 12.94 29.25 -14.23
CA ASP A 54 11.50 28.95 -14.19
C ASP A 54 11.17 27.45 -14.27
N ILE A 55 12.16 26.59 -14.51
CA ILE A 55 12.00 25.14 -14.58
C ILE A 55 11.32 24.60 -13.32
N HIS A 56 11.72 25.09 -12.13
CA HIS A 56 11.08 24.71 -10.87
C HIS A 56 9.59 25.05 -10.84
N ILE A 57 9.24 26.30 -11.19
CA ILE A 57 7.86 26.80 -11.18
C ILE A 57 7.01 26.10 -12.23
N LYS A 58 7.57 25.87 -13.42
CA LYS A 58 6.92 25.14 -14.51
C LYS A 58 6.68 23.68 -14.14
N THR A 59 7.64 23.00 -13.52
CA THR A 59 7.46 21.60 -13.09
C THR A 59 6.43 21.48 -11.98
N ILE A 60 6.45 22.36 -10.97
CA ILE A 60 5.43 22.38 -9.91
C ILE A 60 4.04 22.62 -10.49
N SER A 61 3.88 23.63 -11.34
CA SER A 61 2.57 23.96 -11.93
C SER A 61 2.03 22.87 -12.86
N VAL A 62 2.90 22.04 -13.44
CA VAL A 62 2.50 20.84 -14.19
C VAL A 62 2.10 19.71 -13.24
N LEU A 63 2.85 19.49 -12.16
CA LEU A 63 2.54 18.46 -11.16
C LEU A 63 1.26 18.77 -10.36
N GLN A 64 0.99 20.04 -10.03
CA GLN A 64 -0.24 20.44 -9.35
C GLN A 64 -1.51 20.24 -10.20
N ARG A 65 -1.38 20.15 -11.53
CA ARG A 65 -2.50 19.81 -12.42
C ARG A 65 -2.78 18.32 -12.43
N LEU A 66 -1.86 17.50 -11.92
CA LEU A 66 -2.03 16.07 -11.84
C LEU A 66 -2.99 15.76 -10.69
N ASP A 67 -4.14 15.19 -11.02
CA ASP A 67 -5.02 14.61 -10.01
C ASP A 67 -4.41 13.30 -9.51
N PHE A 68 -3.51 13.41 -8.51
CA PHE A 68 -2.81 12.25 -7.92
C PHE A 68 -3.79 11.24 -7.34
N GLN A 69 -4.87 11.74 -6.74
CA GLN A 69 -5.92 10.89 -6.19
C GLN A 69 -6.55 10.06 -7.30
N ALA A 70 -7.01 10.69 -8.39
CA ALA A 70 -7.63 9.97 -9.49
C ALA A 70 -6.66 9.01 -10.18
N LEU A 71 -5.41 9.42 -10.40
CA LEU A 71 -4.41 8.56 -11.04
C LEU A 71 -4.09 7.33 -10.18
N LEU A 72 -3.86 7.51 -8.88
CA LEU A 72 -3.48 6.41 -7.98
C LEU A 72 -4.68 5.55 -7.59
N LEU A 73 -5.75 6.14 -7.05
CA LEU A 73 -6.91 5.39 -6.55
C LEU A 73 -7.76 4.81 -7.68
N ASN A 74 -8.06 5.59 -8.72
CA ASN A 74 -9.00 5.16 -9.76
C ASN A 74 -8.27 4.53 -10.96
N GLY A 75 -7.02 4.94 -11.21
CA GLY A 75 -6.23 4.45 -12.34
C GLY A 75 -5.37 3.22 -12.06
N MET A 76 -4.70 3.17 -10.89
CA MET A 76 -3.62 2.20 -10.65
C MET A 76 -3.96 1.16 -9.58
N LEU A 77 -4.65 1.55 -8.51
CA LEU A 77 -4.93 0.70 -7.36
C LEU A 77 -5.65 -0.59 -7.75
N GLY A 78 -6.67 -0.49 -8.61
CA GLY A 78 -7.42 -1.65 -9.07
C GLY A 78 -6.53 -2.67 -9.79
N PHE A 79 -5.61 -2.21 -10.64
CA PHE A 79 -4.65 -3.06 -11.34
C PHE A 79 -3.65 -3.73 -10.40
N LEU A 80 -3.07 -2.98 -9.47
CA LEU A 80 -2.10 -3.48 -8.51
C LEU A 80 -2.69 -4.54 -7.58
N LEU A 81 -3.89 -4.27 -7.04
CA LEU A 81 -4.57 -5.20 -6.13
C LEU A 81 -5.04 -6.46 -6.85
N PHE A 82 -5.57 -6.32 -8.08
CA PHE A 82 -5.94 -7.49 -8.87
C PHE A 82 -4.72 -8.34 -9.24
N ALA A 83 -3.62 -7.71 -9.68
CA ALA A 83 -2.38 -8.42 -10.04
C ALA A 83 -1.81 -9.21 -8.85
N GLY A 84 -1.74 -8.58 -7.67
CA GLY A 84 -1.30 -9.23 -6.44
C GLY A 84 -2.23 -10.37 -6.03
N ALA A 85 -3.55 -10.14 -6.03
CA ALA A 85 -4.55 -11.13 -5.65
C ALA A 85 -4.58 -12.35 -6.58
N LEU A 86 -4.35 -12.16 -7.88
CA LEU A 86 -4.35 -13.23 -8.88
C LEU A 86 -3.26 -14.29 -8.63
N GLN A 87 -2.14 -13.89 -8.04
CA GLN A 87 -1.00 -14.77 -7.78
C GLN A 87 -1.11 -15.53 -6.45
N ILE A 88 -2.03 -15.13 -5.57
CA ILE A 88 -2.15 -15.71 -4.23
C ILE A 88 -2.69 -17.13 -4.30
N ARG A 89 -2.01 -18.03 -3.59
CA ARG A 89 -2.42 -19.43 -3.46
C ARG A 89 -3.38 -19.58 -2.29
N LEU A 90 -4.68 -19.66 -2.57
CA LEU A 90 -5.75 -19.70 -1.56
C LEU A 90 -5.57 -20.84 -0.56
N LYS A 91 -5.11 -22.02 -1.00
CA LYS A 91 -4.85 -23.16 -0.09
C LYS A 91 -3.75 -22.86 0.94
N VAL A 92 -2.71 -22.13 0.52
CA VAL A 92 -1.59 -21.76 1.38
C VAL A 92 -2.02 -20.64 2.33
N LEU A 93 -2.69 -19.62 1.80
CA LEU A 93 -3.28 -18.53 2.59
C LEU A 93 -4.25 -19.05 3.66
N ALA A 94 -5.08 -20.04 3.31
CA ALA A 94 -6.06 -20.64 4.20
C ALA A 94 -5.44 -21.32 5.43
N SER A 95 -4.16 -21.72 5.36
CA SER A 95 -3.43 -22.30 6.50
C SER A 95 -3.16 -21.28 7.63
N GLN A 96 -3.21 -19.98 7.33
CA GLN A 96 -2.98 -18.87 8.27
C GLN A 96 -4.07 -17.81 8.22
N LYS A 97 -5.29 -18.22 7.83
CA LYS A 97 -6.39 -17.28 7.55
C LYS A 97 -6.76 -16.41 8.75
N TRP A 98 -6.64 -16.94 9.97
CA TRP A 98 -7.00 -16.21 11.17
C TRP A 98 -5.96 -15.17 11.52
N GLU A 99 -4.68 -15.50 11.38
CA GLU A 99 -3.57 -14.56 11.56
C GLU A 99 -3.64 -13.43 10.55
N ILE A 100 -3.82 -13.75 9.27
CA ILE A 100 -3.92 -12.77 8.20
C ILE A 100 -5.13 -11.86 8.41
N LEU A 101 -6.31 -12.43 8.71
CA LEU A 101 -7.51 -11.65 8.94
C LEU A 101 -7.37 -10.74 10.17
N CYS A 102 -6.81 -11.26 11.26
CA CYS A 102 -6.57 -10.47 12.47
C CYS A 102 -5.55 -9.35 12.21
N LEU A 103 -4.45 -9.60 11.50
CA LEU A 103 -3.46 -8.57 11.19
C LEU A 103 -4.03 -7.51 10.23
N ALA A 104 -4.73 -7.92 9.17
CA ALA A 104 -5.29 -7.01 8.17
C ALA A 104 -6.50 -6.20 8.66
N LEU A 105 -7.31 -6.74 9.58
CA LEU A 105 -8.49 -6.06 10.11
C LEU A 105 -8.21 -5.45 11.48
N LEU A 106 -7.95 -6.29 12.49
CA LEU A 106 -7.72 -5.81 13.86
C LEU A 106 -6.43 -5.02 13.96
N GLY A 107 -5.35 -5.46 13.29
CA GLY A 107 -4.09 -4.73 13.26
C GLY A 107 -4.27 -3.32 12.68
N THR A 108 -5.01 -3.18 11.58
CA THR A 108 -5.26 -1.88 10.95
C THR A 108 -6.11 -0.96 11.83
N VAL A 109 -7.14 -1.49 12.50
CA VAL A 109 -7.95 -0.73 13.45
C VAL A 109 -7.13 -0.32 14.68
N ILE A 110 -6.36 -1.24 15.26
CA ILE A 110 -5.47 -0.96 16.41
C ILE A 110 -4.44 0.09 16.04
N SER A 111 -3.80 -0.04 14.87
CA SER A 111 -2.84 0.95 14.35
C SER A 111 -3.51 2.32 14.21
N THR A 112 -4.70 2.37 13.61
CA THR A 112 -5.46 3.61 13.41
C THR A 112 -5.76 4.31 14.73
N LEU A 113 -6.31 3.56 15.70
CA LEU A 113 -6.63 4.08 17.02
C LEU A 113 -5.37 4.50 17.79
N THR A 114 -4.27 3.75 17.67
CA THR A 114 -3.01 4.06 18.36
C THR A 114 -2.38 5.33 17.80
N VAL A 115 -2.29 5.47 16.46
CA VAL A 115 -1.82 6.71 15.82
C VAL A 115 -2.71 7.87 16.24
N ALA A 116 -4.04 7.72 16.17
CA ALA A 116 -4.97 8.76 16.57
C ALA A 116 -4.76 9.20 18.02
N THR A 117 -4.62 8.23 18.94
CA THR A 117 -4.40 8.45 20.38
C THR A 117 -3.12 9.22 20.61
N LEU A 118 -2.03 8.74 20.04
CA LEU A 118 -0.72 9.36 20.21
C LEU A 118 -0.69 10.77 19.60
N CYS A 119 -1.24 10.97 18.41
CA CYS A 119 -1.33 12.30 17.80
C CYS A 119 -2.17 13.24 18.67
N PHE A 120 -3.34 12.83 19.15
CA PHE A 120 -4.22 13.69 19.93
C PHE A 120 -3.58 14.19 21.23
N TYR A 121 -2.77 13.36 21.90
CA TYR A 121 -2.09 13.76 23.13
C TYR A 121 -0.74 14.45 22.91
N LEU A 122 -0.01 14.10 21.84
CA LEU A 122 1.33 14.63 21.60
C LEU A 122 1.35 15.92 20.76
N MET A 123 0.41 16.10 19.81
CA MET A 123 0.34 17.32 18.99
C MET A 123 0.10 18.59 19.82
N PRO A 124 -0.75 18.59 20.88
CA PRO A 124 -0.93 19.77 21.74
C PRO A 124 0.34 20.19 22.47
N LEU A 125 1.23 19.25 22.80
CA LEU A 125 2.53 19.55 23.43
C LEU A 125 3.45 20.35 22.51
N LEU A 126 3.20 20.32 21.21
CA LEU A 126 3.89 21.07 20.17
C LEU A 126 3.11 22.33 19.74
N GLY A 127 2.03 22.67 20.44
CA GLY A 127 1.23 23.87 20.16
C GLY A 127 0.12 23.69 19.11
N LEU A 128 -0.20 22.46 18.70
CA LEU A 128 -1.27 22.19 17.72
C LEU A 128 -2.38 21.34 18.33
N ILE A 129 -3.57 21.93 18.44
CA ILE A 129 -4.76 21.23 18.93
C ILE A 129 -5.55 20.74 17.72
N LEU A 130 -5.61 19.42 17.54
CA LEU A 130 -6.38 18.77 16.49
C LEU A 130 -7.62 18.08 17.09
N PRO A 131 -8.80 18.24 16.47
CA PRO A 131 -9.94 17.38 16.75
C PRO A 131 -9.57 15.89 16.63
N TRP A 132 -10.14 15.06 17.50
CA TRP A 132 -9.92 13.63 17.48
C TRP A 132 -10.20 13.00 16.10
N SER A 133 -11.21 13.50 15.38
CA SER A 133 -11.57 13.03 14.04
C SER A 133 -10.43 13.20 13.04
N TYR A 134 -9.65 14.28 13.10
CA TYR A 134 -8.49 14.50 12.22
C TYR A 134 -7.31 13.61 12.60
N CYS A 135 -7.11 13.34 13.89
CA CYS A 135 -6.13 12.35 14.32
C CYS A 135 -6.52 10.93 13.89
N LEU A 136 -7.82 10.59 13.96
CA LEU A 136 -8.37 9.32 13.47
C LEU A 136 -8.22 9.19 11.96
N LEU A 137 -8.47 10.27 11.22
CA LEU A 137 -8.26 10.36 9.78
C LEU A 137 -6.81 10.07 9.40
N PHE A 138 -5.86 10.71 10.09
CA PHE A 138 -4.43 10.44 9.90
C PHE A 138 -4.06 8.99 10.25
N GLY A 139 -4.62 8.45 11.33
CA GLY A 139 -4.46 7.06 11.70
C GLY A 139 -4.95 6.10 10.62
N ALA A 140 -6.14 6.37 10.06
CA ALA A 140 -6.76 5.52 9.04
C ALA A 140 -5.94 5.54 7.74
N LEU A 141 -5.50 6.72 7.28
CA LEU A 141 -4.74 6.82 6.03
C LEU A 141 -3.33 6.23 6.12
N ILE A 142 -2.68 6.26 7.30
CA ILE A 142 -1.30 5.78 7.45
C ILE A 142 -1.21 4.33 7.91
N SER A 143 -2.31 3.71 8.34
CA SER A 143 -2.30 2.33 8.84
C SER A 143 -2.05 1.26 7.76
N PRO A 144 -2.53 1.42 6.52
CA PRO A 144 -2.23 0.49 5.43
C PRO A 144 -0.73 0.34 5.17
N THR A 145 -0.33 -0.84 4.71
CA THR A 145 1.08 -1.20 4.44
C THR A 145 1.23 -1.73 3.02
N ASP A 146 2.33 -1.36 2.38
CA ASP A 146 2.70 -1.75 1.04
C ASP A 146 3.58 -3.01 1.06
N PRO A 147 3.08 -4.14 0.52
CA PRO A 147 3.83 -5.39 0.52
C PRO A 147 4.94 -5.42 -0.52
N ILE A 148 4.85 -4.62 -1.58
CA ILE A 148 5.62 -4.84 -2.81
C ILE A 148 7.11 -4.77 -2.53
N ALA A 149 7.51 -3.75 -1.77
CA ALA A 149 8.89 -3.58 -1.37
C ALA A 149 9.38 -4.80 -0.54
N VAL A 150 8.70 -5.16 0.54
CA VAL A 150 9.20 -6.24 1.41
C VAL A 150 9.09 -7.62 0.80
N LEU A 151 8.03 -7.92 0.05
CA LEU A 151 7.83 -9.24 -0.56
C LEU A 151 8.95 -9.60 -1.53
N ALA A 152 9.40 -8.65 -2.36
CA ALA A 152 10.49 -8.96 -3.28
C ALA A 152 11.80 -9.23 -2.52
N ILE A 153 12.06 -8.51 -1.42
CA ILE A 153 13.23 -8.76 -0.55
C ILE A 153 13.11 -10.13 0.13
N LEU A 154 11.94 -10.48 0.68
CA LEU A 154 11.69 -11.78 1.31
C LEU A 154 11.91 -12.94 0.34
N LYS A 155 11.36 -12.83 -0.87
CA LYS A 155 11.54 -13.83 -1.94
C LYS A 155 13.01 -13.94 -2.37
N LYS A 156 13.72 -12.82 -2.53
CA LYS A 156 15.15 -12.79 -2.91
C LYS A 156 16.06 -13.41 -1.84
N LEU A 157 15.78 -13.17 -0.56
CA LEU A 157 16.61 -13.66 0.55
C LEU A 157 16.25 -15.07 1.02
N GLY A 158 15.15 -15.65 0.53
CA GLY A 158 14.69 -16.98 0.92
C GLY A 158 14.14 -16.99 2.35
N ALA A 159 13.31 -16.00 2.69
CA ALA A 159 12.68 -15.93 4.00
C ALA A 159 11.77 -17.15 4.26
N PRO A 160 11.55 -17.52 5.54
CA PRO A 160 10.59 -18.57 5.92
C PRO A 160 9.22 -18.36 5.26
N GLU A 161 8.62 -19.44 4.75
CA GLU A 161 7.35 -19.37 4.02
C GLU A 161 6.22 -18.80 4.87
N ASP A 162 6.22 -19.08 6.18
CA ASP A 162 5.21 -18.59 7.11
C ASP A 162 5.18 -17.05 7.17
N ILE A 163 6.35 -16.41 7.24
CA ILE A 163 6.47 -14.94 7.24
C ILE A 163 6.04 -14.38 5.89
N ALA A 164 6.47 -14.99 4.78
CA ALA A 164 6.12 -14.52 3.45
C ALA A 164 4.59 -14.55 3.22
N ILE A 165 3.93 -15.62 3.65
CA ILE A 165 2.46 -15.76 3.58
C ILE A 165 1.76 -14.69 4.41
N GLN A 166 2.25 -14.40 5.61
CA GLN A 166 1.66 -13.38 6.48
C GLN A 166 1.80 -11.98 5.91
N VAL A 167 3.00 -11.62 5.42
CA VAL A 167 3.24 -10.30 4.80
C VAL A 167 2.40 -10.12 3.53
N GLU A 168 2.36 -11.14 2.67
CA GLU A 168 1.59 -11.12 1.41
C GLU A 168 0.09 -11.04 1.68
N GLY A 169 -0.41 -11.86 2.62
CA GLY A 169 -1.81 -11.87 3.01
C GLY A 169 -2.25 -10.58 3.70
N GLU A 170 -1.53 -10.14 4.74
CA GLU A 170 -1.88 -8.94 5.50
C GLU A 170 -2.02 -7.74 4.57
N SER A 171 -0.96 -7.44 3.83
CA SER A 171 -0.88 -6.18 3.09
C SER A 171 -1.91 -6.11 1.94
N LEU A 172 -2.19 -7.25 1.28
CA LEU A 172 -3.20 -7.30 0.22
C LEU A 172 -4.60 -6.92 0.75
N PHE A 173 -5.01 -7.47 1.90
CA PHE A 173 -6.31 -7.13 2.47
C PHE A 173 -6.29 -5.77 3.17
N ASN A 174 -5.15 -5.39 3.74
CA ASN A 174 -4.95 -4.14 4.46
C ASN A 174 -5.15 -2.92 3.55
N ASP A 175 -4.72 -2.96 2.29
CA ASP A 175 -4.98 -1.86 1.34
C ASP A 175 -6.48 -1.63 1.12
N GLY A 176 -7.24 -2.72 0.97
CA GLY A 176 -8.70 -2.66 0.80
C GLY A 176 -9.43 -2.22 2.07
N ILE A 177 -9.11 -2.83 3.21
CA ILE A 177 -9.69 -2.50 4.52
C ILE A 177 -9.34 -1.06 4.92
N GLY A 178 -8.09 -0.67 4.65
CA GLY A 178 -7.53 0.65 4.88
C GLY A 178 -8.30 1.75 4.19
N LEU A 179 -8.55 1.59 2.88
CA LEU A 179 -9.32 2.57 2.12
C LEU A 179 -10.76 2.67 2.67
N VAL A 180 -11.41 1.54 2.95
CA VAL A 180 -12.78 1.55 3.52
C VAL A 180 -12.81 2.26 4.88
N LEU A 181 -11.83 1.98 5.75
CA LEU A 181 -11.70 2.65 7.04
C LEU A 181 -11.46 4.16 6.86
N PHE A 182 -10.60 4.55 5.92
CA PHE A 182 -10.34 5.95 5.62
C PHE A 182 -11.58 6.67 5.09
N VAL A 183 -12.35 6.07 4.18
CA VAL A 183 -13.60 6.65 3.66
C VAL A 183 -14.62 6.82 4.79
N ALA A 184 -14.82 5.79 5.60
CA ALA A 184 -15.75 5.84 6.73
C ALA A 184 -15.36 6.92 7.77
N VAL A 185 -14.06 7.03 8.08
CA VAL A 185 -13.55 8.07 8.99
C VAL A 185 -13.58 9.47 8.36
N SER A 186 -13.37 9.59 7.05
CA SER A 186 -13.48 10.86 6.32
C SER A 186 -14.91 11.38 6.38
N GLN A 187 -15.90 10.51 6.21
CA GLN A 187 -17.30 10.89 6.39
C GLN A 187 -17.55 11.39 7.82
N LEU A 188 -17.00 10.73 8.85
CA LEU A 188 -17.09 11.22 10.23
C LEU A 188 -16.39 12.57 10.44
N ALA A 189 -15.26 12.81 9.76
CA ALA A 189 -14.45 14.01 9.95
C ALA A 189 -15.03 15.25 9.26
N PHE A 190 -15.77 15.08 8.16
CA PHE A 190 -16.23 16.18 7.31
C PHE A 190 -17.75 16.27 7.15
N SER A 191 -18.53 15.30 7.62
CA SER A 191 -20.00 15.40 7.59
C SER A 191 -20.49 16.45 8.57
N ALA A 192 -21.51 17.21 8.14
CA ALA A 192 -22.21 18.16 9.00
C ALA A 192 -23.13 17.47 10.03
N GLU A 193 -23.52 16.22 9.76
CA GLU A 193 -24.33 15.41 10.66
C GLU A 193 -23.44 14.66 11.66
N ALA A 194 -23.89 14.59 12.92
CA ALA A 194 -23.23 13.79 13.94
C ALA A 194 -23.46 12.30 13.66
N LEU A 195 -22.54 11.69 12.90
CA LEU A 195 -22.54 10.25 12.66
C LEU A 195 -22.23 9.51 13.97
N SER A 196 -23.06 8.53 14.32
CA SER A 196 -22.78 7.64 15.45
C SER A 196 -21.73 6.59 15.06
N LEU A 197 -21.09 5.98 16.06
CA LEU A 197 -20.20 4.84 15.84
C LEU A 197 -20.90 3.67 15.14
N ALA A 198 -22.22 3.53 15.34
CA ALA A 198 -23.01 2.50 14.68
C ALA A 198 -23.16 2.78 13.18
N ASP A 199 -23.33 4.04 12.79
CA ASP A 199 -23.44 4.45 11.38
C ASP A 199 -22.12 4.21 10.64
N VAL A 200 -20.99 4.56 11.27
CA VAL A 200 -19.64 4.28 10.74
C VAL A 200 -19.42 2.77 10.59
N GLY A 201 -19.83 1.98 11.59
CA GLY A 201 -19.76 0.52 11.52
C GLY A 201 -20.62 -0.08 10.41
N ALA A 202 -21.82 0.48 10.20
CA ALA A 202 -22.73 0.05 9.14
C ALA A 202 -22.19 0.39 7.74
N LEU A 203 -21.65 1.61 7.56
CA LEU A 203 -20.99 2.04 6.32
C LEU A 203 -19.79 1.15 5.99
N PHE A 204 -18.90 0.94 6.98
CA PHE A 204 -17.76 0.05 6.84
C PHE A 204 -18.19 -1.36 6.42
N PHE A 205 -19.22 -1.91 7.08
CA PHE A 205 -19.72 -3.25 6.77
C PHE A 205 -20.34 -3.31 5.36
N HIS A 206 -21.12 -2.30 4.98
CA HIS A 206 -21.71 -2.20 3.65
C HIS A 206 -20.64 -2.16 2.56
N GLU A 207 -19.65 -1.27 2.69
CA GLU A 207 -18.58 -1.13 1.71
C GLU A 207 -17.71 -2.38 1.63
N ALA A 208 -17.31 -2.93 2.79
CA ALA A 208 -16.40 -4.08 2.84
C ALA A 208 -17.06 -5.37 2.36
N VAL A 209 -18.23 -5.72 2.93
CA VAL A 209 -18.95 -6.95 2.57
C VAL A 209 -19.55 -6.83 1.18
N GLY A 210 -20.09 -5.67 0.83
CA GLY A 210 -20.59 -5.37 -0.51
C GLY A 210 -19.49 -5.51 -1.57
N GLY A 211 -18.28 -5.01 -1.28
CA GLY A 211 -17.13 -5.11 -2.19
C GLY A 211 -16.72 -6.57 -2.41
N ILE A 212 -16.61 -7.35 -1.33
CA ILE A 212 -16.31 -8.79 -1.42
C ILE A 212 -17.39 -9.52 -2.21
N ALA A 213 -18.67 -9.34 -1.86
CA ALA A 213 -19.79 -10.01 -2.53
C ALA A 213 -19.85 -9.67 -4.02
N TYR A 214 -19.66 -8.40 -4.38
CA TYR A 214 -19.57 -7.95 -5.76
C TYR A 214 -18.37 -8.56 -6.48
N GLY A 215 -17.18 -8.59 -5.87
CA GLY A 215 -15.99 -9.21 -6.44
C GLY A 215 -16.16 -10.71 -6.72
N LEU A 216 -16.85 -11.44 -5.83
CA LEU A 216 -17.21 -12.84 -6.05
C LEU A 216 -18.17 -13.01 -7.22
N ALA A 217 -19.21 -12.17 -7.32
CA ALA A 217 -20.16 -12.18 -8.43
C ALA A 217 -19.47 -11.85 -9.77
N LEU A 218 -18.57 -10.87 -9.77
CA LEU A 218 -17.78 -10.47 -10.92
C LEU A 218 -16.86 -11.62 -11.39
N ALA A 219 -16.15 -12.26 -10.46
CA ALA A 219 -15.30 -13.41 -10.79
C ALA A 219 -16.11 -14.58 -11.35
N PHE A 220 -17.31 -14.83 -10.82
CA PHE A 220 -18.20 -15.86 -11.36
C PHE A 220 -18.65 -15.51 -12.79
N ALA A 221 -19.09 -14.27 -13.04
CA ALA A 221 -19.49 -13.83 -14.38
C ALA A 221 -18.34 -13.97 -15.39
N LEU A 222 -17.14 -13.53 -15.03
CA LEU A 222 -15.97 -13.63 -15.91
C LEU A 222 -15.48 -15.07 -16.10
N HIS A 223 -15.62 -15.93 -15.08
CA HIS A 223 -15.35 -17.36 -15.22
C HIS A 223 -16.25 -17.98 -16.31
N GLN A 224 -17.52 -17.60 -16.34
CA GLN A 224 -18.46 -18.07 -17.38
C GLN A 224 -18.10 -17.50 -18.75
N LEU A 225 -17.73 -16.22 -18.83
CA LEU A 225 -17.30 -15.59 -20.08
C LEU A 225 -16.05 -16.25 -20.66
N MET A 226 -15.05 -16.58 -19.82
CA MET A 226 -13.82 -17.25 -20.25
C MET A 226 -14.03 -18.68 -20.76
N LYS A 227 -15.15 -19.33 -20.42
CA LYS A 227 -15.52 -20.65 -20.98
C LYS A 227 -16.07 -20.56 -22.40
N LEU A 228 -16.48 -19.37 -22.87
CA LEU A 228 -17.04 -19.19 -24.22
C LEU A 228 -15.97 -19.09 -25.30
N THR A 229 -14.70 -18.94 -24.93
CA THR A 229 -13.57 -18.85 -25.85
C THR A 229 -12.51 -19.86 -25.46
N ASP A 230 -11.84 -20.46 -26.45
CA ASP A 230 -10.67 -21.32 -26.25
C ASP A 230 -9.34 -20.60 -26.48
N GLU A 231 -9.38 -19.35 -26.93
CA GLU A 231 -8.19 -18.56 -27.20
C GLU A 231 -7.60 -17.98 -25.91
N GLU A 232 -6.35 -18.35 -25.58
CA GLU A 232 -5.68 -17.92 -24.35
C GLU A 232 -5.50 -16.40 -24.28
N THR A 233 -5.21 -15.75 -25.42
CA THR A 233 -5.10 -14.29 -25.53
C THR A 233 -6.42 -13.61 -25.17
N GLN A 234 -7.56 -14.12 -25.66
CA GLN A 234 -8.87 -13.56 -25.34
C GLN A 234 -9.21 -13.75 -23.86
N ARG A 235 -8.93 -14.93 -23.27
CA ARG A 235 -9.10 -15.17 -21.83
C ARG A 235 -8.26 -14.19 -20.99
N LEU A 236 -7.04 -13.88 -21.43
CA LEU A 236 -6.18 -12.86 -20.81
C LEU A 236 -6.81 -11.48 -20.91
N LEU A 237 -7.27 -11.05 -22.09
CA LEU A 237 -7.91 -9.74 -22.26
C LEU A 237 -9.18 -9.61 -21.39
N ILE A 238 -9.95 -10.69 -21.20
CA ILE A 238 -11.10 -10.70 -20.29
C ILE A 238 -10.69 -10.37 -18.85
N THR A 239 -9.49 -10.74 -18.40
CA THR A 239 -9.04 -10.39 -17.03
C THR A 239 -8.89 -8.89 -16.81
N LEU A 240 -8.64 -8.09 -17.87
CA LEU A 240 -8.58 -6.63 -17.77
C LEU A 240 -9.93 -6.00 -17.42
N VAL A 241 -11.04 -6.70 -17.63
CA VAL A 241 -12.37 -6.22 -17.26
C VAL A 241 -12.45 -5.99 -15.74
N VAL A 242 -11.72 -6.76 -14.93
CA VAL A 242 -11.76 -6.64 -13.47
C VAL A 242 -11.31 -5.27 -12.99
N PRO A 243 -10.04 -4.84 -13.19
CA PRO A 243 -9.58 -3.53 -12.71
C PRO A 243 -10.07 -2.33 -13.54
N THR A 244 -10.78 -2.55 -14.65
CA THR A 244 -11.34 -1.46 -15.46
C THR A 244 -12.85 -1.31 -15.17
N ALA A 245 -13.70 -1.94 -15.97
CA ALA A 245 -15.15 -1.84 -15.85
C ALA A 245 -15.67 -2.37 -14.51
N GLY A 246 -15.04 -3.42 -13.96
CA GLY A 246 -15.39 -3.99 -12.67
C GLY A 246 -15.15 -3.01 -11.52
N TYR A 247 -14.01 -2.31 -11.52
CA TYR A 247 -13.69 -1.31 -10.50
C TYR A 247 -14.69 -0.14 -10.54
N VAL A 248 -14.92 0.43 -11.73
CA VAL A 248 -15.89 1.54 -11.91
C VAL A 248 -17.31 1.13 -11.50
N MET A 249 -17.71 -0.12 -11.78
CA MET A 249 -19.04 -0.59 -11.39
C MET A 249 -19.15 -0.80 -9.86
N ALA A 250 -18.07 -1.21 -9.18
CA ALA A 250 -18.05 -1.26 -7.72
C ALA A 250 -18.29 0.12 -7.10
N GLU A 251 -17.64 1.17 -7.63
CA GLU A 251 -17.86 2.55 -7.18
C GLU A 251 -19.31 3.00 -7.40
N LYS A 252 -19.90 2.69 -8.57
CA LYS A 252 -21.32 2.99 -8.86
C LYS A 252 -22.29 2.28 -7.93
N LEU A 253 -21.92 1.10 -7.45
CA LEU A 253 -22.68 0.34 -6.46
C LEU A 253 -22.44 0.82 -5.02
N SER A 254 -21.59 1.85 -4.82
CA SER A 254 -21.18 2.36 -3.50
C SER A 254 -20.55 1.27 -2.61
N VAL A 255 -19.79 0.35 -3.22
CA VAL A 255 -19.06 -0.70 -2.52
C VAL A 255 -17.55 -0.58 -2.75
N SER A 256 -16.75 -1.23 -1.92
CA SER A 256 -15.28 -1.14 -2.00
C SER A 256 -14.74 -1.76 -3.29
N GLY A 257 -14.29 -0.91 -4.22
CA GLY A 257 -13.55 -1.30 -5.43
C GLY A 257 -12.31 -2.14 -5.12
N PRO A 258 -11.41 -1.71 -4.23
CA PRO A 258 -10.23 -2.48 -3.82
C PRO A 258 -10.54 -3.90 -3.34
N LEU A 259 -11.51 -4.05 -2.42
CA LEU A 259 -11.88 -5.37 -1.90
C LEU A 259 -12.55 -6.24 -2.96
N ALA A 260 -13.29 -5.63 -3.89
CA ALA A 260 -13.83 -6.34 -5.05
C ALA A 260 -12.72 -6.88 -5.95
N MET A 261 -11.66 -6.11 -6.21
CA MET A 261 -10.51 -6.57 -7.02
C MET A 261 -9.77 -7.71 -6.34
N VAL A 262 -9.56 -7.61 -5.04
CA VAL A 262 -8.92 -8.66 -4.24
C VAL A 262 -9.74 -9.96 -4.25
N ALA A 263 -11.04 -9.86 -3.95
CA ALA A 263 -11.94 -11.01 -3.97
C ALA A 263 -12.00 -11.66 -5.36
N ALA A 264 -12.13 -10.84 -6.41
CA ALA A 264 -12.17 -11.33 -7.78
C ALA A 264 -10.84 -11.99 -8.21
N GLY A 265 -9.71 -11.36 -7.89
CA GLY A 265 -8.38 -11.87 -8.20
C GLY A 265 -8.09 -13.21 -7.55
N ILE A 266 -8.37 -13.36 -6.25
CA ILE A 266 -8.18 -14.63 -5.52
C ILE A 266 -9.03 -15.74 -6.16
N VAL A 267 -10.30 -15.47 -6.45
CA VAL A 267 -11.20 -16.48 -7.05
C VAL A 267 -10.74 -16.85 -8.46
N LEU A 268 -10.47 -15.87 -9.32
CA LEU A 268 -10.04 -16.14 -10.68
C LEU A 268 -8.70 -16.90 -10.69
N GLY A 269 -7.73 -16.49 -9.87
CA GLY A 269 -6.41 -17.12 -9.78
C GLY A 269 -6.44 -18.58 -9.32
N ASN A 270 -7.35 -18.92 -8.40
CA ASN A 270 -7.40 -20.26 -7.80
C ASN A 270 -8.42 -21.20 -8.44
N PHE A 271 -9.50 -20.68 -9.04
CA PHE A 271 -10.57 -21.49 -9.62
C PHE A 271 -10.63 -21.41 -11.16
N THR A 272 -10.48 -20.22 -11.72
CA THR A 272 -10.63 -20.01 -13.17
C THR A 272 -9.35 -20.33 -13.91
N VAL A 273 -8.20 -19.82 -13.46
CA VAL A 273 -6.91 -20.03 -14.11
C VAL A 273 -6.58 -21.52 -14.27
N PRO A 274 -6.76 -22.38 -13.24
CA PRO A 274 -6.48 -23.80 -13.41
C PRO A 274 -7.41 -24.55 -14.38
N LYS A 275 -8.63 -24.05 -14.60
CA LYS A 275 -9.66 -24.69 -15.45
C LYS A 275 -9.65 -24.16 -16.88
N CYS A 276 -9.40 -22.87 -17.05
CA CYS A 276 -9.53 -22.16 -18.32
C CYS A 276 -8.17 -21.85 -18.97
N PHE A 277 -7.03 -22.08 -18.32
CA PHE A 277 -5.72 -21.84 -18.95
C PHE A 277 -4.89 -23.12 -18.98
N GLY A 278 -4.32 -23.41 -20.15
CA GLY A 278 -3.27 -24.40 -20.33
C GLY A 278 -1.95 -23.94 -19.69
N VAL A 279 -0.90 -24.77 -19.80
CA VAL A 279 0.40 -24.46 -19.21
C VAL A 279 0.98 -23.15 -19.79
N THR A 280 0.94 -23.01 -21.11
CA THR A 280 1.43 -21.81 -21.82
C THR A 280 0.61 -20.58 -21.46
N GLY A 281 -0.72 -20.67 -21.44
CA GLY A 281 -1.60 -19.57 -21.08
C GLY A 281 -1.40 -19.07 -19.65
N ARG A 282 -1.09 -19.97 -18.70
CA ARG A 282 -0.76 -19.57 -17.32
C ARG A 282 0.53 -18.76 -17.26
N ILE A 283 1.56 -19.17 -18.00
CA ILE A 283 2.82 -18.43 -18.08
C ILE A 283 2.60 -17.06 -18.73
N LEU A 284 1.81 -17.01 -19.82
CA LEU A 284 1.46 -15.76 -20.49
C LEU A 284 0.71 -14.81 -19.54
N LEU A 285 -0.29 -15.31 -18.82
CA LEU A 285 -1.06 -14.55 -17.85
C LEU A 285 -0.18 -13.99 -16.72
N GLN A 286 0.69 -14.83 -16.14
CA GLN A 286 1.63 -14.40 -15.09
C GLN A 286 2.60 -13.32 -15.57
N ARG A 287 3.18 -13.49 -16.76
CA ARG A 287 4.09 -12.50 -17.34
C ARG A 287 3.38 -11.19 -17.64
N PHE A 288 2.19 -11.26 -18.21
CA PHE A 288 1.41 -10.07 -18.54
C PHE A 288 1.07 -9.24 -17.29
N TRP A 289 0.51 -9.87 -16.27
CA TRP A 289 0.18 -9.17 -15.02
C TRP A 289 1.41 -8.72 -14.26
N GLY A 290 2.50 -9.50 -14.27
CA GLY A 290 3.78 -9.07 -13.69
C GLY A 290 4.37 -7.83 -14.38
N LEU A 291 4.25 -7.71 -15.71
CA LEU A 291 4.69 -6.52 -16.45
C LEU A 291 3.82 -5.29 -16.12
N LEU A 292 2.50 -5.46 -16.04
CA LEU A 292 1.59 -4.37 -15.64
C LEU A 292 1.88 -3.91 -14.21
N GLU A 293 2.00 -4.85 -13.28
CA GLU A 293 2.34 -4.57 -11.88
C GLU A 293 3.66 -3.80 -11.78
N HIS A 294 4.70 -4.26 -12.46
CA HIS A 294 6.00 -3.59 -12.49
C HIS A 294 5.93 -2.17 -13.08
N PHE A 295 5.19 -1.98 -14.18
CA PHE A 295 5.00 -0.67 -14.80
C PHE A 295 4.28 0.30 -13.85
N PHE A 296 3.15 -0.11 -13.27
CA PHE A 296 2.38 0.72 -12.35
C PHE A 296 3.16 1.01 -11.07
N ASN A 297 3.90 0.05 -10.52
CA ASN A 297 4.74 0.30 -9.35
C ASN A 297 5.87 1.29 -9.67
N SER A 298 6.52 1.17 -10.83
CA SER A 298 7.53 2.13 -11.26
C SER A 298 6.96 3.54 -11.37
N LEU A 299 5.75 3.67 -11.91
CA LEU A 299 5.04 4.94 -11.98
C LEU A 299 4.67 5.48 -10.59
N LEU A 300 4.17 4.62 -9.69
CA LEU A 300 3.80 4.98 -8.32
C LEU A 300 5.00 5.52 -7.54
N PHE A 301 6.11 4.80 -7.55
CA PHE A 301 7.32 5.18 -6.81
C PHE A 301 8.04 6.39 -7.45
N LEU A 302 7.95 6.55 -8.77
CA LEU A 302 8.36 7.79 -9.42
C LEU A 302 7.55 8.97 -8.89
N LEU A 303 6.22 8.89 -8.96
CA LEU A 303 5.32 9.94 -8.49
C LEU A 303 5.61 10.28 -7.03
N LEU A 304 5.79 9.26 -6.20
CA LEU A 304 6.18 9.40 -4.81
C LEU A 304 7.48 10.21 -4.64
N GLY A 305 8.51 9.94 -5.45
CA GLY A 305 9.73 10.74 -5.41
C GLY A 305 9.54 12.18 -5.89
N LEU A 306 8.69 12.40 -6.90
CA LEU A 306 8.35 13.72 -7.44
C LEU A 306 7.47 14.56 -6.50
N LEU A 307 6.71 13.93 -5.60
CA LEU A 307 5.92 14.64 -4.59
C LEU A 307 6.76 15.54 -3.69
N LEU A 308 8.08 15.29 -3.57
CA LEU A 308 9.01 16.18 -2.87
C LEU A 308 8.96 17.63 -3.41
N LEU A 309 8.66 17.80 -4.69
CA LEU A 309 8.54 19.12 -5.33
C LEU A 309 7.30 19.88 -4.90
N LEU A 310 6.27 19.17 -4.45
CA LEU A 310 4.98 19.75 -4.04
C LEU A 310 4.91 19.99 -2.52
N THR A 311 5.76 19.32 -1.74
CA THR A 311 5.79 19.47 -0.29
C THR A 311 6.49 20.77 0.12
N HIS A 312 5.71 21.71 0.66
CA HIS A 312 6.27 22.88 1.34
C HIS A 312 6.65 22.50 2.77
N LEU A 313 7.96 22.36 3.02
CA LEU A 313 8.49 22.14 4.36
C LEU A 313 8.67 23.48 5.06
N ASP A 314 7.60 23.98 5.68
CA ASP A 314 7.73 25.10 6.60
C ASP A 314 8.53 24.66 7.85
N MET A 315 9.40 25.54 8.34
CA MET A 315 10.12 25.33 9.59
C MET A 315 9.18 25.15 10.78
N GLN A 316 7.95 25.67 10.72
CA GLN A 316 6.99 25.42 11.79
C GLN A 316 6.46 23.98 11.81
N LEU A 317 6.49 23.29 10.66
CA LEU A 317 5.91 21.95 10.51
C LEU A 317 6.87 20.82 10.87
N TRP A 318 8.16 21.10 10.93
CA TRP A 318 9.17 20.06 11.00
C TRP A 318 9.01 19.16 12.25
N TRP A 319 8.57 19.72 13.38
CA TRP A 319 8.36 18.95 14.60
C TRP A 319 7.24 17.90 14.47
N PHE A 320 6.14 18.25 13.81
CA PHE A 320 5.04 17.29 13.55
C PHE A 320 5.49 16.18 12.60
N VAL A 321 6.32 16.54 11.62
CA VAL A 321 6.92 15.61 10.66
C VAL A 321 7.88 14.65 11.34
N LEU A 322 8.76 15.14 12.22
CA LEU A 322 9.70 14.25 12.91
C LEU A 322 8.94 13.35 13.89
N LEU A 323 7.89 13.84 14.54
CA LEU A 323 7.11 13.10 15.51
C LEU A 323 6.21 12.03 14.87
N SER A 324 5.75 12.22 13.63
CA SER A 324 4.87 11.25 12.95
C SER A 324 5.56 9.90 12.74
N ILE A 325 6.88 9.89 12.46
CA ILE A 325 7.66 8.67 12.24
C ILE A 325 7.65 7.73 13.47
N PRO A 326 8.13 8.13 14.66
CA PRO A 326 8.09 7.26 15.84
C PRO A 326 6.66 6.92 16.27
N VAL A 327 5.69 7.82 16.10
CA VAL A 327 4.28 7.53 16.40
C VAL A 327 3.76 6.37 15.55
N VAL A 328 3.99 6.40 14.23
CA VAL A 328 3.56 5.34 13.32
C VAL A 328 4.30 4.04 13.57
N LEU A 329 5.60 4.10 13.87
CA LEU A 329 6.38 2.90 14.23
C LEU A 329 5.88 2.26 15.53
N LEU A 330 5.58 3.06 16.56
CA LEU A 330 5.00 2.58 17.81
C LEU A 330 3.62 1.97 17.59
N ALA A 331 2.78 2.62 16.78
CA ALA A 331 1.48 2.07 16.42
C ALA A 331 1.61 0.71 15.71
N ARG A 332 2.59 0.56 14.80
CA ARG A 332 2.87 -0.71 14.13
C ARG A 332 3.38 -1.78 15.11
N CYS A 333 4.23 -1.40 16.07
CA CYS A 333 4.64 -2.32 17.15
C CYS A 333 3.43 -2.83 17.92
N VAL A 334 2.53 -1.95 18.35
CA VAL A 334 1.32 -2.33 19.09
C VAL A 334 0.38 -3.18 18.23
N SER A 335 0.16 -2.80 16.98
CA SER A 335 -0.79 -3.47 16.08
C SER A 335 -0.38 -4.88 15.69
N VAL A 336 0.93 -5.17 15.63
CA VAL A 336 1.45 -6.52 15.33
C VAL A 336 1.64 -7.32 16.61
N TYR A 337 2.24 -6.72 17.65
CA TYR A 337 2.58 -7.43 18.87
C TYR A 337 1.34 -7.92 19.62
N LEU A 338 0.28 -7.10 19.69
CA LEU A 338 -0.92 -7.44 20.46
C LEU A 338 -1.65 -8.68 19.91
N PRO A 339 -1.93 -8.82 18.59
CA PRO A 339 -2.41 -10.08 18.02
C PRO A 339 -1.45 -11.26 18.22
N TYR A 340 -0.13 -11.03 18.13
CA TYR A 340 0.89 -12.07 18.28
C TYR A 340 0.93 -12.70 19.68
N LEU A 341 0.58 -11.95 20.73
CA LEU A 341 0.40 -12.51 22.07
C LEU A 341 -0.67 -13.61 22.09
N GLY A 342 -1.70 -13.49 21.26
CA GLY A 342 -2.71 -14.53 21.06
C GLY A 342 -2.17 -15.68 20.20
N PHE A 343 -1.56 -15.35 19.06
CA PHE A 343 -1.08 -16.34 18.10
C PHE A 343 -0.04 -17.29 18.67
N ARG A 344 0.89 -16.78 19.48
CA ARG A 344 1.94 -17.60 20.14
C ARG A 344 1.37 -18.72 21.03
N ARG A 345 0.12 -18.60 21.48
CA ARG A 345 -0.54 -19.67 22.26
C ARG A 345 -1.06 -20.80 21.38
N MET A 346 -1.30 -20.53 20.09
CA MET A 346 -1.87 -21.49 19.15
C MET A 346 -0.81 -22.11 18.24
N ARG A 347 0.26 -21.37 17.93
CA ARG A 347 1.26 -21.78 16.95
C ARG A 347 2.65 -21.27 17.30
N GLN A 348 3.66 -22.06 16.95
CA GLN A 348 5.06 -21.64 16.97
C GLN A 348 5.41 -20.97 15.64
N TYR A 349 6.01 -19.79 15.71
CA TYR A 349 6.45 -19.02 14.55
C TYR A 349 7.97 -19.03 14.44
N SER A 350 8.47 -18.82 13.23
CA SER A 350 9.90 -18.64 12.98
C SER A 350 10.48 -17.49 13.82
N GLN A 351 11.72 -17.67 14.30
CA GLN A 351 12.39 -16.65 15.10
C GLN A 351 12.52 -15.35 14.30
N GLY A 352 12.14 -14.23 14.90
CA GLY A 352 12.18 -12.91 14.26
C GLY A 352 10.99 -12.57 13.37
N ALA A 353 9.96 -13.41 13.27
CA ALA A 353 8.75 -13.15 12.49
C ALA A 353 8.09 -11.80 12.83
N GLU A 354 7.89 -11.51 14.13
CA GLU A 354 7.33 -10.25 14.60
C GLU A 354 8.18 -9.04 14.22
N GLY A 355 9.51 -9.15 14.38
CA GLY A 355 10.43 -8.07 14.02
C GLY A 355 10.38 -7.76 12.53
N ILE A 356 10.24 -8.80 11.69
CA ILE A 356 10.09 -8.65 10.24
C ILE A 356 8.72 -8.06 9.87
N LEU A 357 7.64 -8.47 10.54
CA LEU A 357 6.30 -7.90 10.30
C LEU A 357 6.16 -6.45 10.75
N ILE A 358 6.81 -6.09 11.86
CA ILE A 358 6.83 -4.71 12.37
C ILE A 358 7.70 -3.85 11.45
N TRP A 359 8.95 -4.24 11.25
CA TRP A 359 9.92 -3.42 10.51
C TRP A 359 9.70 -3.46 9.00
N GLY A 360 9.16 -4.57 8.49
CA GLY A 360 8.78 -4.76 7.10
C GLY A 360 7.35 -4.30 6.77
N GLY A 361 6.62 -3.73 7.72
CA GLY A 361 5.34 -3.06 7.45
C GLY A 361 5.54 -1.72 6.77
N LEU A 362 6.07 -1.72 5.55
CA LEU A 362 6.39 -0.50 4.82
C LEU A 362 5.12 0.26 4.45
N LYS A 363 5.18 1.59 4.45
CA LYS A 363 4.13 2.48 3.95
C LYS A 363 4.38 2.78 2.47
N GLY A 364 3.30 2.85 1.69
CA GLY A 364 3.36 3.07 0.23
C GLY A 364 2.56 4.25 -0.26
N GLY A 365 2.40 4.33 -1.58
CA GLY A 365 1.75 5.46 -2.27
C GLY A 365 0.25 5.60 -1.99
N LEU A 366 -0.42 4.54 -1.55
CA LEU A 366 -1.84 4.58 -1.19
C LEU A 366 -2.13 5.59 -0.07
N ALA A 367 -1.27 5.66 0.95
CA ALA A 367 -1.41 6.62 2.05
C ALA A 367 -1.35 8.07 1.56
N LEU A 368 -0.46 8.36 0.60
CA LEU A 368 -0.35 9.70 -0.01
C LEU A 368 -1.57 10.05 -0.86
N ALA A 369 -2.10 9.07 -1.62
CA ALA A 369 -3.31 9.28 -2.42
C ALA A 369 -4.50 9.65 -1.52
N MET A 370 -4.64 8.97 -0.38
CA MET A 370 -5.66 9.29 0.62
C MET A 370 -5.41 10.65 1.27
N ALA A 371 -4.16 11.00 1.61
CA ALA A 371 -3.85 12.33 2.15
C ALA A 371 -4.18 13.47 1.16
N MET A 372 -3.94 13.26 -0.14
CA MET A 372 -4.31 14.21 -1.21
C MET A 372 -5.82 14.34 -1.40
N SER A 373 -6.59 13.28 -1.10
CA SER A 373 -8.05 13.30 -1.22
C SER A 373 -8.77 14.11 -0.13
N ILE A 374 -8.04 14.55 0.89
CA ILE A 374 -8.59 15.39 1.96
C ILE A 374 -9.02 16.74 1.37
N PRO A 375 -10.23 17.24 1.69
CA PRO A 375 -10.71 18.52 1.18
C PRO A 375 -9.74 19.68 1.49
N ALA A 376 -9.51 20.54 0.49
CA ALA A 376 -8.72 21.75 0.65
C ALA A 376 -9.49 22.84 1.42
N GLY A 377 -8.78 23.81 1.99
CA GLY A 377 -9.39 24.99 2.62
C GLY A 377 -9.84 24.80 4.08
N ILE A 378 -9.50 23.67 4.69
CA ILE A 378 -9.69 23.46 6.13
C ILE A 378 -8.48 24.06 6.87
N VAL A 379 -8.62 25.31 7.29
CA VAL A 379 -7.58 26.09 7.95
C VAL A 379 -7.51 25.71 9.43
N LEU A 380 -6.35 25.22 9.89
CA LEU A 380 -6.05 24.91 11.28
C LEU A 380 -5.49 26.13 12.02
N THR A 381 -4.54 26.81 11.38
CA THR A 381 -3.99 28.11 11.78
C THR A 381 -3.86 28.98 10.53
N PRO A 382 -3.70 30.31 10.63
CA PRO A 382 -3.63 31.20 9.46
C PRO A 382 -2.57 30.82 8.41
N GLU A 383 -1.57 30.03 8.82
CA GLU A 383 -0.44 29.60 7.99
C GLU A 383 -0.49 28.08 7.68
N LEU A 384 -1.48 27.33 8.20
CA LEU A 384 -1.53 25.87 8.10
C LEU A 384 -2.92 25.33 7.74
N GLU A 385 -2.98 24.58 6.65
CA GLU A 385 -4.14 23.75 6.27
C GLU A 385 -4.00 22.30 6.75
N LEU A 386 -5.13 21.66 7.04
CA LEU A 386 -5.19 20.26 7.46
C LEU A 386 -4.58 19.31 6.40
N ARG A 387 -4.94 19.51 5.12
CA ARG A 387 -4.46 18.67 4.03
C ARG A 387 -2.94 18.73 3.93
N ASP A 388 -2.37 19.92 4.00
CA ASP A 388 -0.93 20.13 3.85
C ASP A 388 -0.16 19.52 5.03
N LEU A 389 -0.67 19.68 6.26
CA LEU A 389 -0.11 19.03 7.45
C LEU A 389 -0.07 17.51 7.30
N LEU A 390 -1.23 16.89 7.01
CA LEU A 390 -1.33 15.43 6.94
C LEU A 390 -0.56 14.87 5.75
N LEU A 391 -0.50 15.60 4.63
CA LEU A 391 0.29 15.22 3.46
C LEU A 391 1.78 15.21 3.76
N VAL A 392 2.33 16.26 4.38
CA VAL A 392 3.76 16.32 4.71
C VAL A 392 4.13 15.27 5.77
N MET A 393 3.28 15.06 6.79
CA MET A 393 3.46 13.99 7.77
C MET A 393 3.47 12.61 7.12
N THR A 394 2.52 12.35 6.21
CA THR A 394 2.43 11.09 5.44
C THR A 394 3.66 10.89 4.56
N TYR A 395 4.07 11.94 3.84
CA TYR A 395 5.23 11.91 2.98
C TYR A 395 6.50 11.51 3.73
N ALA A 396 6.77 12.13 4.88
CA ALA A 396 7.94 11.80 5.68
C ALA A 396 7.91 10.36 6.21
N VAL A 397 6.75 9.88 6.67
CA VAL A 397 6.60 8.49 7.11
C VAL A 397 6.85 7.52 5.96
N VAL A 398 6.29 7.77 4.77
CA VAL A 398 6.45 6.90 3.60
C VAL A 398 7.88 6.91 3.10
N VAL A 399 8.53 8.07 2.99
CA VAL A 399 9.93 8.19 2.62
C VAL A 399 10.83 7.48 3.62
N PHE A 400 10.63 7.72 4.92
CA PHE A 400 11.38 7.03 5.97
C PHE A 400 11.21 5.52 5.86
N SER A 401 9.98 5.05 5.68
CA SER A 401 9.68 3.64 5.50
C SER A 401 10.44 3.06 4.29
N ILE A 402 10.29 3.62 3.10
CA ILE A 402 10.91 3.06 1.90
C ILE A 402 12.44 3.13 1.97
N MET A 403 13.00 4.28 2.33
CA MET A 403 14.45 4.52 2.29
C MET A 403 15.18 3.90 3.47
N VAL A 404 14.61 3.97 4.68
CA VAL A 404 15.25 3.48 5.91
C VAL A 404 14.77 2.06 6.23
N GLN A 405 13.47 1.83 6.41
CA GLN A 405 12.99 0.48 6.76
C GLN A 405 13.24 -0.52 5.64
N GLY A 406 12.96 -0.15 4.38
CA GLY A 406 13.17 -1.01 3.21
C GLY A 406 14.63 -1.42 3.00
N SER A 407 15.58 -0.50 3.21
CA SER A 407 17.02 -0.82 3.08
C SER A 407 17.55 -1.65 4.25
N THR A 408 16.97 -1.52 5.45
CA THR A 408 17.45 -2.17 6.68
C THR A 408 16.77 -3.50 6.98
N VAL A 409 15.54 -3.74 6.47
CA VAL A 409 14.78 -5.00 6.69
C VAL A 409 15.54 -6.23 6.19
N SER A 410 16.35 -6.08 5.13
CA SER A 410 17.20 -7.15 4.58
C SER A 410 18.10 -7.80 5.64
N ARG A 411 18.59 -7.02 6.61
CA ARG A 411 19.43 -7.53 7.71
C ARG A 411 18.64 -8.40 8.68
N LEU A 412 17.40 -8.02 8.98
CA LEU A 412 16.50 -8.79 9.86
C LEU A 412 16.10 -10.11 9.22
N ILE A 413 15.78 -10.09 7.93
CA ILE A 413 15.42 -11.28 7.15
C ILE A 413 16.56 -12.28 7.12
N ARG A 414 17.80 -11.82 6.86
CA ARG A 414 18.99 -12.69 6.85
C ARG A 414 19.21 -13.37 8.20
N ARG A 415 19.11 -12.62 9.31
CA ARG A 415 19.23 -13.19 10.66
C ARG A 415 18.16 -14.24 10.98
N SER A 416 16.91 -13.98 10.58
CA SER A 416 15.81 -14.94 10.78
C SER A 416 16.03 -16.24 9.99
N ARG A 417 16.52 -16.12 8.75
CA ARG A 417 16.88 -17.28 7.92
C ARG A 417 18.02 -18.10 8.54
N GLU A 418 19.11 -17.45 8.96
CA GLU A 418 20.25 -18.13 9.61
C GLU A 418 19.79 -18.89 10.87
N ALA A 419 18.91 -18.29 11.68
CA ALA A 419 18.33 -18.95 12.86
C ALA A 419 17.45 -20.16 12.48
N ALA A 420 16.66 -20.07 11.41
CA ALA A 420 15.83 -21.16 10.93
C ALA A 420 16.66 -22.34 10.38
N GLU A 421 17.75 -22.06 9.65
CA GLU A 421 18.69 -23.08 9.17
C GLU A 421 19.41 -23.78 10.35
N ALA A 422 19.87 -23.01 11.34
CA ALA A 422 20.50 -23.57 12.54
C ALA A 422 19.54 -24.48 13.35
N GLY A 423 18.26 -24.10 13.47
CA GLY A 423 17.25 -24.92 14.13
C GLY A 423 16.98 -26.25 13.43
N LYS A 424 17.00 -26.28 12.09
CA LYS A 424 16.87 -27.53 11.31
C LYS A 424 18.06 -28.46 11.52
N ALA A 425 19.29 -27.92 11.46
CA ALA A 425 20.50 -28.72 11.70
C ALA A 425 20.55 -29.33 13.11
N ALA A 426 20.07 -28.61 14.13
CA ALA A 426 19.94 -29.12 15.49
C ALA A 426 18.90 -30.25 15.61
N ALA A 427 17.77 -30.16 14.90
CA ALA A 427 16.75 -31.20 14.89
C ALA A 427 17.22 -32.48 14.19
N GLU A 428 17.91 -32.36 13.06
CA GLU A 428 18.47 -33.49 12.30
C GLU A 428 19.56 -34.24 13.09
N SER A 429 20.43 -33.53 13.80
CA SER A 429 21.44 -34.13 14.67
C SER A 429 20.84 -34.84 15.89
N THR A 430 19.68 -34.41 16.39
CA THR A 430 18.98 -35.05 17.51
C THR A 430 18.22 -36.31 17.09
N GLN A 431 17.78 -36.40 15.81
CA GLN A 431 17.13 -37.60 15.26
C GLN A 431 18.13 -38.67 14.78
N ALA A 432 19.40 -38.31 14.62
CA ALA A 432 20.48 -39.22 14.22
C ALA A 432 21.16 -39.94 15.39
N VAL A 433 20.75 -39.67 16.63
CA VAL A 433 21.18 -40.31 17.88
C VAL A 433 20.01 -41.12 18.44
#